data_AF-T0YZG2-F1
#
_entry.id   AF-T0YZG2-F1
#
_cell.length_a   1.000
_cell.length_b   1.000
_cell.length_c   1.000
_cell.angle_alpha   90.00
_cell.angle_beta   90.00
_cell.angle_gamma   90.00
#
_symmetry.space_group_name_H-M   'P 1'
#
loop_
_entity.id
_entity.type
_entity.pdbx_description
1 polymer ?
#
loop_
_entity_poly.entity_id
_entity_poly.type
_entity_poly.pdbx_seq_one_letter_code
_entity_poly.pdbx_strand_id
1 'polypeptide(L)'
;RSVTVRGPAWAAAFAEDGRPSPAAMGFARGQGVPVESLRREETPQGPYAFAHREVLGRRAQEVLPEVLTQVAGKIRFPRTMRWAEGAPRFPRPLGWILALLDRETLQFSLGPIRAGNVTHGHRVRAPGPSVVLEPGVYLQVLRDAGVLADRAERRARIQGEVERAANEQGLSADI
;
A
#
# COMPACT_ATOMS: atom_id res chain seq x y z
N ARG A 1 3.79 -18.26 2.09
CA ARG A 1 4.38 -18.76 0.81
C ARG A 1 5.55 -19.67 1.16
N SER A 2 5.64 -20.86 0.58
CA SER A 2 6.84 -21.70 0.67
C SER A 2 7.92 -21.15 -0.25
N VAL A 3 9.13 -21.00 0.28
CA VAL A 3 10.32 -20.59 -0.49
C VAL A 3 11.38 -21.67 -0.29
N THR A 4 11.83 -22.22 -1.42
CA THR A 4 12.90 -23.21 -1.47
C THR A 4 14.14 -22.53 -2.05
N VAL A 5 15.25 -22.56 -1.30
CA VAL A 5 16.51 -21.93 -1.71
C VAL A 5 17.59 -23.00 -1.78
N ARG A 6 18.31 -23.04 -2.90
CA ARG A 6 19.47 -23.92 -3.10
C ARG A 6 20.70 -23.34 -2.39
N GLY A 7 21.32 -24.15 -1.55
CA GLY A 7 22.56 -23.84 -0.83
C GLY A 7 23.80 -24.45 -1.50
N PRO A 8 24.84 -24.80 -0.72
CA PRO A 8 26.03 -25.46 -1.24
C PRO A 8 25.76 -26.93 -1.64
N ALA A 9 26.68 -27.53 -2.40
CA ALA A 9 26.65 -28.95 -2.73
C ALA A 9 26.62 -29.80 -1.44
N TRP A 10 25.91 -30.91 -1.45
CA TRP A 10 25.68 -31.72 -0.24
C TRP A 10 26.99 -32.16 0.42
N ALA A 11 27.97 -32.58 -0.38
CA ALA A 11 29.29 -32.97 0.11
C ALA A 11 30.12 -31.81 0.72
N ALA A 12 29.82 -30.56 0.34
CA ALA A 12 30.42 -29.37 0.95
C ALA A 12 29.62 -28.86 2.17
N ALA A 13 28.36 -29.29 2.29
CA ALA A 13 27.44 -28.90 3.35
C ALA A 13 27.53 -29.84 4.57
N PHE A 14 27.63 -31.15 4.34
CA PHE A 14 27.67 -32.17 5.38
C PHE A 14 28.81 -33.15 5.11
N ALA A 15 29.55 -33.49 6.16
CA ALA A 15 30.51 -34.59 6.12
C ALA A 15 29.77 -35.94 6.05
N GLU A 16 30.49 -37.02 5.70
CA GLU A 16 29.91 -38.37 5.60
C GLU A 16 29.31 -38.87 6.92
N ASP A 17 29.79 -38.36 8.06
CA ASP A 17 29.26 -38.65 9.40
C ASP A 17 28.04 -37.79 9.80
N GLY A 18 27.55 -36.95 8.88
CA GLY A 18 26.40 -36.08 9.09
C GLY A 18 26.70 -34.76 9.81
N ARG A 19 27.97 -34.46 10.16
CA ARG A 19 28.31 -33.17 10.78
C ARG A 19 28.17 -32.00 9.79
N PRO A 20 27.49 -30.90 10.19
CA PRO A 20 27.35 -29.73 9.33
C PRO A 20 28.65 -28.94 9.22
N SER A 21 28.97 -28.51 8.00
CA SER A 21 30.13 -27.65 7.74
C SER A 21 29.84 -26.17 8.07
N PRO A 22 30.87 -25.31 8.18
CA PRO A 22 30.68 -23.86 8.29
C PRO A 22 29.83 -23.27 7.17
N ALA A 23 29.90 -23.83 5.95
CA ALA A 23 29.10 -23.40 4.82
C ALA A 23 27.61 -23.73 5.01
N ALA A 24 27.29 -24.93 5.52
CA ALA A 24 25.91 -25.31 5.83
C ALA A 24 25.33 -24.46 6.98
N MET A 25 26.11 -24.24 8.04
CA MET A 25 25.67 -23.41 9.17
C MET A 25 25.43 -21.95 8.76
N GLY A 26 26.33 -21.38 7.95
CA GLY A 26 26.20 -20.03 7.42
C GLY A 26 24.98 -19.90 6.49
N PHE A 27 24.78 -20.88 5.61
CA PHE A 27 23.62 -20.93 4.72
C PHE A 27 22.31 -21.04 5.51
N ALA A 28 22.20 -21.98 6.45
CA ALA A 28 21.02 -22.16 7.28
C ALA A 28 20.68 -20.89 8.08
N ARG A 29 21.69 -20.24 8.68
CA ARG A 29 21.53 -18.96 9.38
C ARG A 29 21.02 -17.85 8.45
N GLY A 30 21.59 -17.72 7.24
CA GLY A 30 21.13 -16.75 6.25
C GLY A 30 19.70 -17.01 5.76
N GLN A 31 19.26 -18.27 5.78
CA GLN A 31 17.89 -18.65 5.47
C GLN A 31 16.95 -18.62 6.69
N GLY A 32 17.45 -18.39 7.90
CA GLY A 32 16.64 -18.34 9.12
C GLY A 32 16.03 -19.69 9.51
N VAL A 33 16.69 -20.80 9.16
CA VAL A 33 16.25 -22.16 9.47
C VAL A 33 17.33 -22.91 10.27
N PRO A 34 16.96 -23.92 11.09
CA PRO A 34 17.94 -24.82 11.70
C PRO A 34 18.78 -25.54 10.64
N VAL A 35 20.07 -25.76 10.90
CA VAL A 35 20.96 -26.45 9.95
C VAL A 35 20.53 -27.90 9.72
N GLU A 36 19.91 -28.49 10.72
CA GLU A 36 19.34 -29.84 10.73
C GLU A 36 18.10 -29.96 9.83
N SER A 37 17.44 -28.85 9.51
CA SER A 37 16.27 -28.82 8.61
C SER A 37 16.64 -28.77 7.12
N LEU A 38 17.93 -28.64 6.80
CA LEU A 38 18.40 -28.65 5.42
C LEU A 38 18.14 -30.03 4.80
N ARG A 39 17.57 -30.04 3.60
CA ARG A 39 17.24 -31.27 2.88
C ARG A 39 18.25 -31.51 1.77
N ARG A 40 18.66 -32.75 1.60
CA ARG A 40 19.39 -33.19 0.41
C ARG A 40 18.40 -33.35 -0.74
N GLU A 41 18.64 -32.66 -1.85
CA GLU A 41 17.87 -32.87 -3.08
C GLU A 41 18.81 -33.06 -4.27
N GLU A 42 18.43 -33.97 -5.17
CA GLU A 42 19.16 -34.25 -6.40
C GLU A 42 18.87 -33.18 -7.45
N THR A 43 19.92 -32.66 -8.08
CA THR A 43 19.84 -31.70 -9.19
C THR A 43 20.65 -32.23 -10.37
N PRO A 44 20.50 -31.70 -11.60
CA PRO A 44 21.36 -32.07 -12.73
C PRO A 44 22.86 -31.85 -12.48
N GLN A 45 23.21 -31.05 -11.47
CA GLN A 45 24.59 -30.74 -11.07
C GLN A 45 25.05 -31.55 -9.85
N GLY A 46 24.28 -32.57 -9.44
CA GLY A 46 24.51 -33.40 -8.25
C GLY A 46 23.64 -33.02 -7.05
N PRO A 47 23.85 -33.65 -5.88
CA PRO A 47 23.07 -33.38 -4.68
C PRO A 47 23.46 -32.06 -4.04
N TYR A 48 22.46 -31.25 -3.66
CA TYR A 48 22.63 -29.97 -2.98
C TYR A 48 21.83 -29.92 -1.68
N ALA A 49 22.27 -29.08 -0.75
CA ALA A 49 21.51 -28.76 0.45
C ALA A 49 20.47 -27.68 0.13
N PHE A 50 19.22 -27.90 0.50
CA PHE A 50 18.11 -26.97 0.28
C PHE A 50 17.49 -26.55 1.60
N ALA A 51 17.21 -25.25 1.73
CA ALA A 51 16.41 -24.71 2.81
C ALA A 51 14.97 -24.52 2.33
N HIS A 52 14.04 -25.12 3.06
CA HIS A 52 12.60 -24.90 2.88
C HIS A 52 12.12 -24.05 4.03
N ARG A 53 11.61 -22.86 3.74
CA ARG A 53 11.00 -22.01 4.77
C ARG A 53 9.64 -21.53 4.33
N GLU A 54 8.75 -21.45 5.30
CA GLU A 54 7.50 -20.75 5.14
C GLU A 54 7.69 -19.29 5.48
N VAL A 55 7.47 -18.43 4.48
CA VAL A 55 7.33 -17.00 4.71
C VAL A 55 5.88 -16.78 5.12
N LEU A 56 5.66 -16.59 6.42
CA LEU A 56 4.38 -16.17 6.97
C LEU A 56 4.01 -14.80 6.40
N GLY A 57 2.73 -14.66 6.00
CA GLY A 57 2.20 -13.37 5.62
C GLY A 57 2.17 -12.42 6.81
N ARG A 58 2.40 -11.13 6.56
CA ARG A 58 2.15 -10.07 7.54
C ARG A 58 0.71 -9.59 7.42
N ARG A 59 0.12 -9.10 8.51
CA ARG A 59 -1.21 -8.51 8.46
C ARG A 59 -1.19 -7.27 7.57
N ALA A 60 -2.26 -7.03 6.81
CA ALA A 60 -2.35 -5.85 5.94
C ALA A 60 -2.18 -4.54 6.73
N GLN A 61 -2.70 -4.48 7.96
CA GLN A 61 -2.54 -3.37 8.90
C GLN A 61 -1.07 -3.01 9.17
N GLU A 62 -0.18 -3.99 9.16
CA GLU A 62 1.26 -3.81 9.43
C GLU A 62 2.03 -3.37 8.18
N VAL A 63 1.58 -3.82 7.00
CA VAL A 63 2.29 -3.60 5.73
C VAL A 63 1.85 -2.30 5.06
N LEU A 64 0.56 -1.96 5.14
CA LEU A 64 -0.01 -0.81 4.45
C LEU A 64 0.65 0.52 4.84
N PRO A 65 0.99 0.82 6.11
CA PRO A 65 1.69 2.06 6.45
C PRO A 65 3.03 2.24 5.73
N GLU A 66 3.80 1.16 5.57
CA GLU A 66 5.08 1.17 4.83
C GLU A 66 4.82 1.46 3.34
N VAL A 67 3.83 0.78 2.74
CA VAL A 67 3.44 0.98 1.35
C VAL A 67 2.96 2.40 1.10
N LEU A 68 2.10 2.94 1.96
CA LEU A 68 1.57 4.31 1.87
C LEU A 68 2.69 5.35 1.96
N THR A 69 3.69 5.12 2.81
CA THR A 69 4.88 5.98 2.92
C THR A 69 5.65 6.02 1.59
N GLN A 70 5.89 4.85 0.98
CA GLN A 70 6.56 4.76 -0.31
C GLN A 70 5.75 5.41 -1.43
N VAL A 71 4.44 5.18 -1.46
CA VAL A 71 3.54 5.78 -2.45
C VAL A 71 3.58 7.31 -2.33
N ALA A 72 3.42 7.85 -1.12
CA ALA A 72 3.46 9.29 -0.87
C ALA A 72 4.77 9.94 -1.35
N GLY A 73 5.92 9.28 -1.14
CA GLY A 73 7.22 9.77 -1.65
C GLY A 73 7.41 9.65 -3.17
N LYS A 74 6.62 8.82 -3.84
CA LYS A 74 6.66 8.62 -5.30
C LYS A 74 5.74 9.56 -6.07
N ILE A 75 4.78 10.21 -5.41
CA ILE A 75 3.91 11.19 -6.09
C ILE A 75 4.77 12.34 -6.62
N ARG A 76 4.61 12.64 -7.91
CA ARG A 76 5.34 13.73 -8.58
C ARG A 76 4.37 14.85 -8.91
N PHE A 77 4.81 16.07 -8.64
CA PHE A 77 4.07 17.28 -8.98
C PHE A 77 4.99 18.24 -9.74
N PRO A 78 4.48 19.00 -10.74
CA PRO A 78 5.28 19.98 -11.47
C PRO A 78 5.91 21.06 -10.57
N ARG A 79 5.22 21.43 -9.50
CA ARG A 79 5.71 22.34 -8.46
C ARG A 79 5.48 21.72 -7.09
N THR A 80 6.51 21.76 -6.24
CA THR A 80 6.45 21.25 -4.88
C THR A 80 7.09 22.23 -3.90
N MET A 81 6.71 22.13 -2.63
CA MET A 81 7.27 22.91 -1.54
C MET A 81 7.68 22.01 -0.37
N ARG A 82 8.58 22.51 0.46
CA ARG A 82 8.75 22.00 1.83
C ARG A 82 7.60 22.57 2.65
N TRP A 83 6.81 21.70 3.25
CA TRP A 83 5.61 22.08 4.00
C TRP A 83 5.64 21.59 5.46
N ALA A 84 6.44 20.58 5.74
CA ALA A 84 6.75 20.14 7.09
C ALA A 84 8.16 19.51 7.13
N GLU A 85 8.76 19.48 8.31
CA GLU A 85 10.04 18.81 8.54
C GLU A 85 9.86 17.28 8.48
N GLY A 86 10.82 16.57 7.87
CA GLY A 86 10.77 15.11 7.70
C GLY A 86 9.68 14.60 6.74
N ALA A 87 8.84 15.47 6.17
CA ALA A 87 7.78 15.08 5.24
C ALA A 87 8.24 15.11 3.77
N PRO A 88 7.69 14.25 2.90
CA PRO A 88 7.93 14.36 1.46
C PRO A 88 7.40 15.70 0.91
N ARG A 89 8.02 16.21 -0.16
CA ARG A 89 7.57 17.46 -0.78
C ARG A 89 6.19 17.25 -1.43
N PHE A 90 5.30 18.22 -1.22
CA PHE A 90 3.94 18.23 -1.77
C PHE A 90 3.66 19.60 -2.41
N PRO A 91 2.64 19.74 -3.28
CA PRO A 91 2.31 21.01 -3.93
C PRO A 91 1.76 22.03 -2.93
N ARG A 92 1.16 21.56 -1.83
CA ARG A 92 0.58 22.37 -0.75
C ARG A 92 0.68 21.60 0.58
N PRO A 93 0.66 22.29 1.74
CA PRO A 93 0.57 21.63 3.03
C PRO A 93 -0.68 20.74 3.12
N LEU A 94 -0.51 19.53 3.67
CA LEU A 94 -1.61 18.60 3.88
C LEU A 94 -2.43 19.03 5.10
N GLY A 95 -3.75 19.00 4.98
CA GLY A 95 -4.66 19.33 6.08
C GLY A 95 -5.04 18.13 6.95
N TRP A 96 -5.26 16.98 6.33
CA TRP A 96 -5.60 15.73 7.01
C TRP A 96 -5.26 14.53 6.12
N ILE A 97 -5.25 13.35 6.72
CA ILE A 97 -5.11 12.06 6.01
C ILE A 97 -6.25 11.16 6.47
N LEU A 98 -7.04 10.66 5.52
CA LEU A 98 -8.00 9.60 5.75
C LEU A 98 -7.36 8.28 5.31
N ALA A 99 -7.13 7.34 6.23
CA ALA A 99 -6.58 6.03 5.90
C ALA A 99 -7.24 4.94 6.74
N LEU A 100 -8.09 4.16 6.10
CA LEU A 100 -8.90 3.11 6.72
C LEU A 100 -8.62 1.76 6.06
N LEU A 101 -8.59 0.71 6.88
CA LEU A 101 -8.73 -0.67 6.44
C LEU A 101 -9.94 -1.24 7.18
N ASP A 102 -10.97 -1.64 6.42
CA ASP A 102 -12.28 -1.99 6.96
C ASP A 102 -12.82 -0.88 7.88
N ARG A 103 -12.95 -1.13 9.17
CA ARG A 103 -13.44 -0.16 10.18
C ARG A 103 -12.33 0.40 11.07
N GLU A 104 -11.08 0.06 10.78
CA GLU A 104 -9.93 0.46 11.57
C GLU A 104 -9.13 1.56 10.87
N THR A 105 -8.68 2.54 11.66
CA THR A 105 -7.73 3.54 11.18
C THR A 105 -6.33 2.93 11.12
N LEU A 106 -5.67 3.10 9.98
CA LEU A 106 -4.28 2.67 9.82
C LEU A 106 -3.35 3.54 10.67
N GLN A 107 -2.41 2.91 11.37
CA GLN A 107 -1.33 3.60 12.09
C GLN A 107 -0.32 4.18 11.09
N PHE A 108 -0.71 5.25 10.41
CA PHE A 108 0.04 5.91 9.37
C PHE A 108 0.15 7.40 9.67
N SER A 109 1.28 8.01 9.31
CA SER A 109 1.50 9.45 9.42
C SER A 109 2.38 9.91 8.28
N LEU A 110 2.18 11.16 7.84
CA LEU A 110 3.01 11.80 6.84
C LEU A 110 3.46 13.17 7.35
N GLY A 111 4.74 13.27 7.73
CA GLY A 111 5.22 14.40 8.51
C GLY A 111 4.45 14.50 9.84
N PRO A 112 3.92 15.68 10.22
CA PRO A 112 3.21 15.88 11.48
C PRO A 112 1.75 15.41 11.44
N ILE A 113 1.24 14.99 10.28
CA ILE A 113 -0.18 14.64 10.10
C ILE A 113 -0.37 13.15 10.34
N ARG A 114 -1.12 12.80 11.38
CA ARG A 114 -1.57 11.43 11.65
C ARG A 114 -2.83 11.13 10.84
N ALA A 115 -2.91 9.93 10.28
CA ALA A 115 -4.12 9.46 9.64
C ALA A 115 -5.25 9.24 10.65
N GLY A 116 -6.48 9.52 10.20
CA GLY A 116 -7.71 9.33 10.96
C GLY A 116 -8.83 8.78 10.08
N ASN A 117 -10.04 8.86 10.63
CA ASN A 117 -11.29 8.49 9.98
C ASN A 117 -12.13 9.72 9.59
N VAL A 118 -11.53 10.92 9.54
CA VAL A 118 -12.24 12.17 9.23
C VAL A 118 -11.90 12.68 7.84
N THR A 119 -12.90 13.24 7.17
CA THR A 119 -12.77 14.00 5.91
C THR A 119 -13.47 15.35 6.04
N HIS A 120 -13.39 16.19 5.00
CA HIS A 120 -14.04 17.50 4.97
C HIS A 120 -14.76 17.70 3.64
N GLY A 121 -15.97 18.25 3.72
CA GLY A 121 -16.80 18.59 2.57
C GLY A 121 -16.62 20.02 2.07
N HIS A 122 -17.69 20.56 1.47
CA HIS A 122 -17.70 21.90 0.94
C HIS A 122 -17.69 22.94 2.07
N ARG A 123 -16.64 23.76 2.13
CA ARG A 123 -16.36 24.70 3.23
C ARG A 123 -17.53 25.56 3.71
N VAL A 124 -18.40 25.99 2.79
CA VAL A 124 -19.56 26.85 3.10
C VAL A 124 -20.85 26.05 3.34
N ARG A 125 -21.04 24.92 2.65
CA ARG A 125 -22.32 24.19 2.63
C ARG A 125 -22.36 23.07 3.67
N ALA A 126 -21.20 22.54 4.02
CA ALA A 126 -21.00 21.53 5.05
C ALA A 126 -19.71 21.90 5.81
N PRO A 127 -19.75 22.94 6.66
CA PRO A 127 -18.60 23.33 7.45
C PRO A 127 -18.28 22.26 8.50
N GLY A 128 -16.98 22.02 8.73
CA GLY A 128 -16.50 21.08 9.73
C GLY A 128 -16.16 19.69 9.18
N PRO A 129 -15.72 18.78 10.07
CA PRO A 129 -15.31 17.44 9.69
C PRO A 129 -16.52 16.50 9.53
N SER A 130 -16.37 15.51 8.65
CA SER A 130 -17.29 14.39 8.48
C SER A 130 -16.56 13.08 8.78
N VAL A 131 -17.16 12.22 9.59
CA VAL A 131 -16.60 10.92 9.94
C VAL A 131 -16.90 9.91 8.83
N VAL A 132 -15.90 9.14 8.44
CA VAL A 132 -15.98 8.02 7.50
C VAL A 132 -15.75 6.75 8.30
N LEU A 133 -16.78 5.92 8.45
CA LEU A 133 -16.70 4.72 9.29
C LEU A 133 -15.98 3.55 8.61
N GLU A 134 -16.08 3.47 7.28
CA GLU A 134 -15.44 2.46 6.45
C GLU A 134 -15.24 3.00 5.03
N PRO A 135 -14.27 2.47 4.24
CA PRO A 135 -14.00 2.96 2.89
C PRO A 135 -15.23 3.01 1.96
N GLY A 136 -16.15 2.06 2.10
CA GLY A 136 -17.33 1.94 1.24
C GLY A 136 -18.29 3.14 1.30
N VAL A 137 -18.33 3.86 2.43
CA VAL A 137 -19.22 5.03 2.59
C VAL A 137 -18.58 6.35 2.23
N TYR A 138 -17.29 6.38 1.89
CA TYR A 138 -16.52 7.61 1.65
C TYR A 138 -17.17 8.54 0.63
N LEU A 139 -17.61 8.00 -0.51
CA LEU A 139 -18.22 8.79 -1.58
C LEU A 139 -19.57 9.38 -1.15
N GLN A 140 -20.38 8.61 -0.42
CA GLN A 140 -21.66 9.08 0.09
C GLN A 140 -21.47 10.18 1.13
N VAL A 141 -20.55 9.99 2.09
CA VAL A 141 -20.21 11.01 3.10
C VAL A 141 -19.80 12.33 2.46
N LEU A 142 -18.95 12.29 1.42
CA LEU A 142 -18.57 13.50 0.69
C LEU A 142 -19.73 14.10 -0.10
N ARG A 143 -20.59 13.27 -0.72
CA ARG A 143 -21.79 13.74 -1.45
C ARG A 143 -22.72 14.49 -0.52
N ASP A 144 -23.01 13.94 0.66
CA ASP A 144 -23.83 14.58 1.70
C ASP A 144 -23.18 15.86 2.22
N ALA A 145 -21.85 15.89 2.27
CA ALA A 145 -21.08 17.09 2.59
C ALA A 145 -20.87 18.05 1.39
N GLY A 146 -21.65 17.89 0.31
CA GLY A 146 -21.67 18.81 -0.84
C GLY A 146 -20.50 18.67 -1.82
N VAL A 147 -19.84 17.51 -1.85
CA VAL A 147 -18.69 17.21 -2.72
C VAL A 147 -18.93 15.97 -3.56
N LEU A 148 -18.95 16.14 -4.88
CA LEU A 148 -19.01 15.02 -5.83
C LEU A 148 -17.60 14.53 -6.15
N ALA A 149 -17.12 13.57 -5.36
CA ALA A 149 -15.75 13.08 -5.40
C ALA A 149 -15.48 12.11 -6.56
N ASP A 150 -16.46 11.28 -6.93
CA ASP A 150 -16.34 10.36 -8.06
C ASP A 150 -16.22 11.13 -9.38
N ARG A 151 -15.21 10.78 -10.18
CA ARG A 151 -14.89 11.51 -11.42
C ARG A 151 -15.87 11.20 -12.54
N ALA A 152 -16.31 9.95 -12.65
CA ALA A 152 -17.20 9.51 -13.72
C ALA A 152 -18.60 10.07 -13.49
N GLU A 153 -19.11 9.97 -12.26
CA GLU A 153 -20.38 10.56 -11.85
C GLU A 153 -20.36 12.08 -12.04
N ARG A 154 -19.28 12.76 -11.61
CA ARG A 154 -19.15 14.20 -11.80
C ARG A 154 -19.13 14.58 -13.28
N ARG A 155 -18.44 13.82 -14.12
CA ARG A 155 -18.43 14.06 -15.57
C ARG A 155 -19.83 13.91 -16.16
N ALA A 156 -20.51 12.80 -15.88
CA ALA A 156 -21.86 12.54 -16.37
C ALA A 156 -22.86 13.62 -15.94
N ARG A 157 -22.78 14.06 -14.68
CA ARG A 157 -23.62 15.16 -14.18
C ARG A 157 -23.35 16.47 -14.91
N ILE A 158 -22.08 16.85 -15.07
CA ILE A 158 -21.73 18.09 -15.80
C ILE A 158 -22.24 18.02 -17.23
N GLN A 159 -22.02 16.89 -17.91
CA GLN A 159 -22.48 16.68 -19.28
C GLN A 159 -24.00 16.83 -19.39
N GLY A 160 -24.77 16.12 -18.56
CA GLY A 160 -26.24 16.21 -18.59
C GLY A 160 -26.77 17.61 -18.24
N GLU A 161 -26.12 18.33 -17.33
CA GLU A 161 -26.52 19.71 -17.00
C GLU A 161 -26.23 20.69 -18.16
N VAL A 162 -25.14 20.50 -18.89
CA VAL A 162 -24.82 21.31 -20.07
C VAL A 162 -25.78 21.01 -21.22
N GLU A 163 -26.07 19.72 -21.48
CA GLU A 163 -27.06 19.32 -22.48
C GLU A 163 -28.45 19.88 -22.16
N ARG A 164 -28.88 19.79 -20.89
CA ARG A 164 -30.15 20.37 -20.45
C ARG A 164 -30.20 21.88 -20.69
N ALA A 165 -29.16 22.60 -20.28
CA ALA A 165 -29.10 24.06 -20.45
C ALA A 165 -29.09 24.47 -21.94
N ALA A 166 -28.43 23.70 -22.81
CA ALA A 166 -28.43 23.94 -24.25
C ALA A 166 -29.84 23.71 -24.85
N ASN A 167 -30.47 22.59 -24.50
CA ASN A 167 -31.81 22.25 -24.99
C ASN A 167 -32.87 23.28 -24.57
N GLU A 168 -32.78 23.83 -23.35
CA GLU A 168 -33.65 24.91 -22.86
C GLU A 168 -33.57 26.18 -23.72
N GLN A 169 -32.46 26.38 -24.46
CA GLN A 169 -32.24 27.49 -25.38
C GLN A 169 -32.41 27.09 -26.85
N GLY A 170 -32.84 25.85 -27.14
CA GLY A 170 -32.94 25.32 -28.50
C GLY A 170 -31.58 25.08 -29.18
N LEU A 171 -30.51 24.93 -28.40
CA LEU A 171 -29.15 24.65 -28.86
C LEU A 171 -28.78 23.18 -28.60
N SER A 172 -27.73 22.72 -29.26
CA SER A 172 -27.08 21.43 -28.97
C SER A 172 -25.68 21.66 -28.39
N ALA A 173 -25.28 20.85 -27.41
CA ALA A 173 -23.97 20.93 -26.79
C ALA A 173 -22.98 19.97 -27.46
N ASP A 174 -21.75 20.43 -27.71
CA ASP A 174 -20.62 19.64 -28.24
C ASP A 174 -19.59 19.45 -27.11
N ILE A 175 -19.64 18.29 -26.42
CA ILE A 175 -18.94 18.03 -25.14
C ILE A 175 -18.53 16.56 -24.95
#